data_AF-A0A395D3P2-F1
#
_entry.id   AF-A0A395D3P2-F1
#
_cell.length_a   1.000
_cell.length_b   1.000
_cell.length_c   1.000
_cell.angle_alpha   90.00
_cell.angle_beta   90.00
_cell.angle_gamma   90.00
#
_symmetry.space_group_name_H-M   'P 1'
#
loop_
_entity.id
_entity.type
_entity.pdbx_description
1 polymer ?
#
loop_
_entity_poly.entity_id
_entity_poly.type
_entity_poly.pdbx_seq_one_letter_code
_entity_poly.pdbx_strand_id
1 'polypeptide(L)'
;MIVVDASVAVKWIVREAHHEIALDIFDREWERIAPDLMLPEVANVLRKKLKKNEISQDQIRIGLQGVTVAPISLPKCRTSRPD
;
A
#
# COMPACT_ATOMS: atom_id res chain seq x y z
N MET A 1 8.28 -12.17 8.54
CA MET A 1 7.46 -10.99 8.90
C MET A 1 8.15 -9.74 8.40
N ILE A 2 7.47 -8.93 7.59
CA ILE A 2 7.95 -7.63 7.10
C ILE A 2 6.92 -6.54 7.38
N VAL A 3 7.40 -5.35 7.69
CA VAL A 3 6.55 -4.16 7.77
C VAL A 3 6.57 -3.48 6.41
N VAL A 4 5.41 -3.34 5.80
CA VAL A 4 5.22 -2.70 4.50
C VAL A 4 4.76 -1.27 4.72
N ASP A 5 5.52 -0.33 4.18
CA ASP A 5 5.18 1.10 4.17
C ASP A 5 4.18 1.44 3.05
N ALA A 6 3.42 2.53 3.23
CA ALA A 6 2.48 3.01 2.22
C ALA A 6 3.15 3.27 0.87
N SER A 7 4.41 3.75 0.86
CA SER A 7 5.17 3.99 -0.37
C SER A 7 5.47 2.71 -1.16
N VAL A 8 5.63 1.56 -0.48
CA VAL A 8 5.81 0.25 -1.12
C VAL A 8 4.48 -0.24 -1.69
N ALA A 9 3.39 -0.05 -0.96
CA ALA A 9 2.05 -0.42 -1.43
C ALA A 9 1.62 0.40 -2.66
N VAL A 10 1.96 1.69 -2.74
CA VAL A 10 1.75 2.51 -3.96
C VAL A 10 2.47 1.91 -5.16
N LYS A 11 3.69 1.39 -4.97
CA LYS A 11 4.46 0.75 -6.05
C LYS A 11 3.86 -0.56 -6.53
N TRP A 12 2.95 -1.21 -5.81
CA TRP A 12 2.19 -2.34 -6.35
C TRP A 12 1.13 -1.89 -7.36
N ILE A 13 0.60 -0.69 -7.17
CA ILE A 13 -0.50 -0.14 -7.97
C ILE A 13 0.02 0.65 -9.18
N VAL A 14 1.10 1.40 -8.98
CA VAL A 14 1.69 2.27 -9.98
C VAL A 14 3.01 1.68 -10.46
N ARG A 15 3.17 1.57 -11.78
CA ARG A 15 4.43 1.17 -12.41
C ARG A 15 5.45 2.30 -12.31
N GLU A 16 6.16 2.34 -11.19
CA GLU A 16 7.28 3.25 -10.94
C GLU A 16 8.61 2.49 -10.83
N ALA A 17 9.72 3.21 -10.71
CA ALA A 17 11.00 2.59 -10.39
C ALA A 17 10.87 1.70 -9.13
N HIS A 18 11.40 0.48 -9.21
CA HIS A 18 11.28 -0.59 -8.20
C HIS A 18 9.90 -1.28 -8.11
N HIS A 19 9.02 -1.13 -9.11
CA HIS A 19 7.76 -1.87 -9.21
C HIS A 19 7.97 -3.39 -9.15
N GLU A 20 8.96 -3.93 -9.88
CA GLU A 20 9.24 -5.37 -9.91
C GLU A 20 9.70 -5.91 -8.56
N ILE A 21 10.52 -5.15 -7.83
CA ILE A 21 10.97 -5.51 -6.48
C ILE A 21 9.80 -5.45 -5.50
N ALA A 22 8.92 -4.45 -5.64
CA ALA A 22 7.72 -4.37 -4.83
C ALA A 22 6.81 -5.58 -5.09
N LEU A 23 6.61 -5.96 -6.35
CA LEU A 23 5.84 -7.17 -6.71
C LEU A 23 6.49 -8.45 -6.17
N ASP A 24 7.80 -8.60 -6.21
CA ASP A 24 8.51 -9.74 -5.61
C ASP A 24 8.23 -9.83 -4.09
N ILE A 25 8.16 -8.69 -3.39
CA ILE A 25 7.77 -8.64 -1.97
C ILE A 25 6.29 -9.03 -1.78
N PHE A 26 5.43 -8.73 -2.75
CA PHE A 26 4.01 -9.09 -2.72
C PHE A 26 3.76 -10.58 -2.99
N ASP A 27 4.56 -11.17 -3.88
CA ASP A 27 4.41 -12.55 -4.35
C ASP A 27 4.98 -13.58 -3.37
N ARG A 28 5.99 -13.20 -2.58
CA ARG A 28 6.53 -14.09 -1.55
C ARG A 28 5.55 -14.28 -0.38
N GLU A 29 5.56 -15.47 0.21
CA GLU A 29 4.75 -15.88 1.38
C GLU A 29 5.26 -15.29 2.71
N TRP A 30 5.46 -13.97 2.77
CA TRP A 30 5.88 -13.30 3.98
C TRP A 30 4.64 -12.80 4.71
N GLU A 31 4.62 -12.98 6.03
CA GLU A 31 3.67 -12.28 6.88
C GLU A 31 3.91 -10.76 6.73
N ARG A 32 2.94 -10.08 6.12
CA ARG A 32 2.98 -8.65 5.81
C ARG A 32 2.19 -7.90 6.88
N ILE A 33 2.85 -6.96 7.53
CA ILE A 33 2.24 -6.07 8.51
C ILE A 33 2.27 -4.65 7.93
N ALA A 34 1.18 -3.90 8.05
CA ALA A 34 1.16 -2.49 7.61
C ALA A 34 0.57 -1.59 8.70
N PRO A 35 1.02 -0.33 8.83
CA PRO A 35 0.39 0.63 9.73
C PRO A 35 -1.10 0.85 9.39
N ASP A 36 -1.93 1.17 10.39
CA ASP A 36 -3.35 1.54 10.18
C ASP A 36 -3.51 2.73 9.20
N LEU A 37 -2.47 3.57 9.11
CA LEU A 37 -2.41 4.73 8.22
C LEU A 37 -2.07 4.38 6.77
N MET A 38 -1.76 3.12 6.45
CA MET A 38 -1.36 2.70 5.10
C MET A 38 -2.44 3.04 4.07
N LEU A 39 -3.71 2.68 4.33
CA LEU A 39 -4.81 2.95 3.42
C LEU A 39 -5.02 4.44 3.13
N PRO A 40 -5.16 5.34 4.14
CA PRO A 40 -5.32 6.77 3.87
C PRO A 40 -4.10 7.40 3.20
N GLU A 41 -2.88 6.95 3.51
CA GLU A 41 -1.66 7.45 2.85
C GLU A 41 -1.58 7.04 1.38
N VAL A 42 -1.82 5.75 1.09
CA VAL A 42 -1.89 5.24 -0.29
C VAL A 42 -2.97 5.98 -1.08
N ALA A 43 -4.17 6.14 -0.52
CA ALA A 43 -5.26 6.87 -1.16
C ALA A 43 -4.89 8.33 -1.47
N ASN A 44 -4.19 9.01 -0.55
CA ASN A 44 -3.72 10.38 -0.75
C ASN A 44 -2.68 10.47 -1.88
N VAL A 45 -1.74 9.53 -1.94
CA VAL A 45 -0.74 9.46 -3.01
C VAL A 45 -1.40 9.18 -4.37
N LEU A 46 -2.30 8.20 -4.45
CA LEU A 46 -3.04 7.89 -5.69
C LEU A 46 -3.88 9.08 -6.16
N ARG A 47 -4.57 9.78 -5.25
CA ARG A 47 -5.35 10.99 -5.59
C ARG A 47 -4.45 12.10 -6.15
N LYS A 48 -3.26 12.30 -5.58
CA LYS A 48 -2.28 13.27 -6.09
C LYS A 48 -1.80 12.89 -7.48
N LYS A 49 -1.52 11.61 -7.73
CA LYS A 49 -1.08 11.09 -9.04
C LYS A 49 -2.18 11.18 -10.10
N LEU A 50 -3.43 10.89 -9.74
CA LEU A 50 -4.60 11.09 -10.61
C LEU A 50 -4.74 12.55 -11.03
N LYS A 51 -4.62 13.48 -10.07
CA LYS A 51 -4.70 14.93 -10.36
C LYS A 51 -3.60 15.40 -11.32
N LYS A 52 -2.46 14.71 -11.34
CA LYS A 52 -1.34 14.98 -12.25
C LYS A 52 -1.44 14.23 -13.59
N ASN A 53 -2.53 13.49 -13.85
CA ASN A 53 -2.68 12.59 -15.00
C ASN A 53 -1.55 11.55 -15.13
N GLU A 54 -0.90 11.18 -14.03
CA GLU A 54 0.16 10.15 -14.01
C GLU A 54 -0.42 8.72 -14.03
N ILE A 55 -1.67 8.56 -13.57
CA ILE A 55 -2.37 7.27 -13.47
C ILE A 55 -3.86 7.43 -13.84
N SER A 56 -4.47 6.37 -14.34
CA SER A 56 -5.90 6.35 -14.69
C SER A 56 -6.77 5.89 -13.51
N GLN A 57 -8.06 6.26 -13.50
CA GLN A 57 -8.99 5.79 -12.47
C GLN A 57 -9.12 4.26 -12.42
N ASP A 58 -9.04 3.58 -13.58
CA ASP A 58 -9.05 2.12 -13.62
C ASP A 58 -7.84 1.49 -12.93
N GLN A 59 -6.65 2.08 -13.06
CA GLN A 59 -5.45 1.61 -12.35
C GLN A 59 -5.60 1.73 -10.84
N ILE A 60 -6.20 2.83 -10.36
CA ILE A 60 -6.50 3.03 -8.94
C ILE A 60 -7.45 1.95 -8.44
N ARG A 61 -8.54 1.70 -9.18
CA ARG A 61 -9.55 0.71 -8.81
C ARG A 61 -8.97 -0.70 -8.72
N ILE A 62 -8.22 -1.12 -9.75
CA ILE A 62 -7.57 -2.45 -9.79
C ILE A 62 -6.54 -2.58 -8.67
N GLY A 63 -5.73 -1.55 -8.45
CA GLY A 63 -4.71 -1.54 -7.41
C GLY A 63 -5.28 -1.59 -5.98
N LEU A 64 -6.31 -0.81 -5.69
CA LEU A 64 -6.98 -0.84 -4.38
C LEU A 64 -7.64 -2.19 -4.10
N GLN A 65 -8.22 -2.83 -5.12
CA GLN A 65 -8.74 -4.19 -4.98
C GLN A 65 -7.63 -5.17 -4.59
N GLY A 66 -6.47 -5.11 -5.26
CA GLY A 66 -5.31 -5.95 -4.95
C GLY A 66 -4.77 -5.78 -3.52
N VAL A 67 -4.72 -4.54 -3.01
CA VAL A 67 -4.27 -4.27 -1.63
C VAL A 67 -5.29 -4.74 -0.59
N THR A 68 -6.58 -4.63 -0.89
CA THR A 68 -7.66 -5.02 0.05
C THR A 68 -7.77 -6.54 0.22
N VAL A 69 -7.48 -7.31 -0.84
CA VAL A 69 -7.51 -8.77 -0.79
C VAL A 69 -6.20 -9.39 -0.30
N ALA A 70 -5.15 -8.60 -0.17
CA ALA A 70 -3.86 -9.08 0.33
C ALA A 70 -3.96 -9.36 1.84
N PRO A 71 -3.41 -10.48 2.33
CA PRO A 71 -3.37 -10.80 3.75
C PRO A 71 -2.36 -9.90 4.46
N ILE A 72 -2.77 -8.66 4.74
CA ILE A 72 -2.00 -7.66 5.48
C ILE A 72 -2.55 -7.62 6.90
N SER A 73 -1.73 -8.01 7.87
CA SER A 73 -2.05 -7.88 9.28
C SER A 73 -1.90 -6.42 9.70
N LEU A 74 -3.00 -5.80 10.13
CA LEU A 74 -2.95 -4.47 10.73
C LEU A 74 -2.63 -4.64 12.22
N PRO A 75 -1.46 -4.17 12.70
CA PRO A 75 -1.14 -4.24 14.11
C PRO A 75 -2.15 -3.37 14.86
N LYS A 76 -2.75 -3.90 15.92
CA LYS A 76 -3.71 -3.14 16.73
C LYS A 76 -3.05 -1.83 17.19
N CYS A 77 -3.63 -0.73 16.77
CA CYS A 77 -3.30 0.63 17.17
C CYS A 77 -2.92 0.67 18.66
N ARG A 78 -1.63 0.92 18.96
CA ARG A 78 -1.16 1.08 20.33
C ARG A 78 -1.63 2.44 20.83
N THR A 79 -2.90 2.52 21.23
CA THR A 79 -3.39 3.63 22.08
C THR A 79 -2.86 3.41 23.49
N SER A 80 -1.57 3.66 23.70
CA SER A 80 -1.01 3.84 25.03
C SER A 80 -0.26 5.17 25.04
N ARG A 81 -1.01 6.26 25.23
CA ARG A 81 -0.50 7.36 26.05
C ARG A 81 -0.66 6.88 27.49
N PRO A 82 0.41 6.62 28.24
CA PRO A 82 0.30 6.67 29.69
C PRO A 82 0.09 8.13 30.08
N ASP A 83 -0.97 8.39 30.84
CA ASP A 83 -1.14 9.62 31.62
C ASP A 83 -0.03 9.74 32.70
#